data_AF-A0A1H3CUH1-F1
#
_entry.id   AF-A0A1H3CUH1-F1
#
_cell.length_a   1.000
_cell.length_b   1.000
_cell.length_c   1.000
_cell.angle_alpha   90.00
_cell.angle_beta   90.00
_cell.angle_gamma   90.00
#
_symmetry.space_group_name_H-M   'P 1'
#
loop_
_entity.id
_entity.type
_entity.pdbx_description
1 polymer ?
#
loop_
_entity_poly.entity_id
_entity_poly.type
_entity_poly.pdbx_seq_one_letter_code
_entity_poly.pdbx_strand_id
1 'polypeptide(L)'
;MEVKPVLVRTRPERADGPRHRRYPGASPSGATEVLRFGQRYADLCDRRLADRLILEDAAEESGELSVHERITCHFHRRWVHECISSPVHVIILTGHRWCRHCEAEASVAVDELTGSVAVTCTRCRRSPGTAATRQILRTCHASLVAARESRRAQAAEKRTTTAA
;
A
#
# COMPACT_ATOMS: atom_id res chain seq x y z
N MET A 1 -59.71 36.37 15.81
CA MET A 1 -58.59 35.93 16.68
C MET A 1 -57.38 35.70 15.79
N GLU A 2 -56.56 36.73 15.62
CA GLU A 2 -55.32 36.67 14.85
C GLU A 2 -54.21 36.11 15.75
N VAL A 3 -53.61 35.00 15.34
CA VAL A 3 -52.44 34.42 16.00
C VAL A 3 -51.26 34.59 15.05
N LYS A 4 -50.36 35.52 15.36
CA LYS A 4 -49.03 35.58 14.72
C LYS A 4 -48.06 34.69 15.49
N PRO A 5 -47.35 33.75 14.85
CA PRO A 5 -46.16 33.16 15.44
C PRO A 5 -44.86 33.75 14.87
N VAL A 6 -44.18 34.46 15.77
CA VAL A 6 -42.74 34.55 16.05
C VAL A 6 -41.78 33.88 15.04
N LEU A 7 -40.99 34.73 14.38
CA LEU A 7 -39.74 34.35 13.69
C LEU A 7 -38.68 33.95 14.72
N VAL A 8 -38.41 32.64 14.84
CA VAL A 8 -37.27 32.12 15.62
C VAL A 8 -36.01 32.26 14.76
N ARG A 9 -35.13 33.19 15.16
CA ARG A 9 -33.77 33.32 14.59
C ARG A 9 -32.89 32.20 15.14
N THR A 10 -32.59 31.20 14.32
CA THR A 10 -31.56 30.21 14.62
C THR A 10 -30.17 30.79 14.34
N ARG A 11 -29.31 30.72 15.37
CA ARG A 11 -27.92 31.15 15.35
C ARG A 11 -27.09 30.07 14.62
N PRO A 12 -26.12 30.40 13.76
CA PRO A 12 -25.28 29.38 13.14
C PRO A 12 -24.34 28.77 14.18
N GLU A 13 -24.45 27.44 14.35
CA GLU A 13 -23.52 26.63 15.12
C GLU A 13 -22.13 26.70 14.46
N ARG A 14 -21.15 27.19 15.23
CA ARG A 14 -19.74 27.08 14.86
C ARG A 14 -19.35 25.61 14.94
N ALA A 15 -18.95 25.03 13.81
CA ALA A 15 -18.33 23.72 13.76
C ALA A 15 -16.97 23.78 14.46
N ASP A 16 -16.91 23.26 15.69
CA ASP A 16 -15.66 22.95 16.39
C ASP A 16 -15.12 21.66 15.75
N GLY A 17 -14.24 21.81 14.77
CA GLY A 17 -13.60 20.69 14.09
C GLY A 17 -12.71 19.87 15.03
N PRO A 18 -12.46 18.58 14.75
CA PRO A 18 -11.63 17.74 15.59
C PRO A 18 -10.20 18.27 15.61
N ARG A 19 -9.76 18.70 16.79
CA ARG A 19 -8.39 19.13 17.05
C ARG A 19 -7.46 17.93 16.86
N HIS A 20 -6.68 17.93 15.78
CA HIS A 20 -5.54 17.03 15.64
C HIS A 20 -4.62 17.22 16.85
N ARG A 21 -4.56 16.18 17.69
CA ARG A 21 -3.63 16.11 18.82
C ARG A 21 -2.21 16.04 18.22
N ARG A 22 -1.53 17.18 18.20
CA ARG A 22 -0.09 17.26 17.93
C ARG A 22 0.62 16.44 19.00
N TYR A 23 1.18 15.29 18.63
CA TYR A 23 2.15 14.59 19.48
C TYR A 23 3.50 15.29 19.32
N PRO A 24 4.08 15.88 20.37
CA PRO A 24 5.45 16.39 20.32
C PRO A 24 6.39 15.24 20.70
N GLY A 25 7.24 14.84 19.75
CA GLY A 25 8.23 13.78 19.99
C GLY A 25 9.04 13.43 18.76
N ALA A 26 9.47 14.42 17.96
CA ALA A 26 10.46 14.18 16.92
C ALA A 26 11.86 14.31 17.53
N SER A 27 12.55 13.17 17.74
CA SER A 27 14.02 13.03 17.83
C SER A 27 14.39 11.56 18.11
N PRO A 28 15.53 11.02 17.62
CA PRO A 28 16.30 11.31 16.42
C PRO A 28 16.44 10.08 15.48
N SER A 29 16.88 10.33 14.24
CA SER A 29 17.63 9.41 13.38
C SER A 29 16.85 8.31 12.62
N GLY A 30 16.24 8.67 11.49
CA GLY A 30 15.82 7.71 10.47
C GLY A 30 16.96 6.78 9.99
N ALA A 31 18.23 7.17 10.19
CA ALA A 31 19.37 6.28 9.94
C ALA A 31 19.44 5.10 10.94
N THR A 32 19.09 5.32 12.21
CA THR A 32 19.12 4.26 13.24
C THR A 32 17.97 3.26 13.06
N GLU A 33 16.79 3.73 12.63
CA GLU A 33 15.66 2.87 12.28
C GLU A 33 15.95 2.02 11.05
N VAL A 34 16.49 2.61 9.98
CA VAL A 34 16.95 1.88 8.78
C VAL A 34 17.97 0.79 9.16
N LEU A 35 18.88 1.06 10.09
CA LEU A 35 19.84 0.06 10.59
C LEU A 35 19.17 -1.09 11.36
N ARG A 36 18.10 -0.83 12.11
CA ARG A 36 17.34 -1.88 12.84
C ARG A 36 16.68 -2.86 11.88
N PHE A 37 16.14 -2.38 10.76
CA PHE A 37 15.51 -3.22 9.74
C PHE A 37 16.52 -3.94 8.84
N GLY A 38 17.73 -3.39 8.69
CA GLY A 38 18.77 -3.93 7.81
C GLY A 38 19.11 -5.41 8.02
N GLN A 39 19.20 -5.86 9.27
CA GLN A 39 19.52 -7.25 9.60
C GLN A 39 18.44 -8.25 9.16
N ARG A 40 17.18 -7.82 9.03
CA ARG A 40 16.03 -8.69 8.75
C ARG A 40 16.03 -9.28 7.34
N TYR A 41 16.72 -8.60 6.42
CA TYR A 41 16.74 -8.91 4.99
C TYR A 41 18.14 -9.16 4.46
N ALA A 42 19.11 -9.39 5.35
CA ALA A 42 20.51 -9.62 4.99
C ALA A 42 20.67 -10.85 4.06
N ASP A 43 19.77 -11.83 4.19
CA ASP A 43 19.71 -13.07 3.41
C ASP A 43 19.19 -12.89 1.97
N LEU A 44 18.56 -11.75 1.63
CA LEU A 44 18.01 -11.54 0.30
C LEU A 44 19.10 -11.28 -0.74
N CYS A 45 19.10 -12.06 -1.82
CA CYS A 45 20.03 -11.84 -2.94
C CYS A 45 19.74 -10.52 -3.68
N ASP A 46 18.47 -10.16 -3.85
CA ASP A 46 18.08 -8.87 -4.44
C ASP A 46 18.26 -7.75 -3.40
N ARG A 47 19.38 -7.03 -3.51
CA ARG A 47 19.74 -5.95 -2.59
C ARG A 47 18.78 -4.77 -2.68
N ARG A 48 18.25 -4.47 -3.86
CA ARG A 48 17.31 -3.35 -4.04
C ARG A 48 15.94 -3.67 -3.45
N LEU A 49 15.50 -4.93 -3.55
CA LEU A 49 14.32 -5.38 -2.83
C LEU A 49 14.53 -5.30 -1.32
N ALA A 50 15.69 -5.72 -0.82
CA ALA A 50 16.04 -5.61 0.60
C ALA A 50 16.02 -4.15 1.08
N ASP A 51 16.68 -3.24 0.35
CA ASP A 51 16.68 -1.80 0.66
C ASP A 51 15.26 -1.23 0.67
N ARG A 52 14.42 -1.60 -0.30
CA ARG A 52 13.04 -1.13 -0.35
C ARG A 52 12.22 -1.65 0.82
N LEU A 53 12.36 -2.92 1.20
CA LEU A 53 11.71 -3.51 2.36
C LEU A 53 12.11 -2.78 3.67
N ILE A 54 13.39 -2.46 3.82
CA ILE A 54 13.94 -1.70 4.96
C ILE A 54 13.31 -0.30 5.04
N LEU A 55 13.31 0.42 3.92
CA LEU A 55 12.76 1.78 3.84
C LEU A 55 11.25 1.79 4.11
N GLU A 56 10.51 0.81 3.58
CA GLU A 56 9.07 0.71 3.82
C GLU A 56 8.74 0.31 5.26
N ASP A 57 9.54 -0.56 5.88
CA ASP A 57 9.38 -0.88 7.31
C ASP A 57 9.59 0.36 8.20
N ALA A 58 10.63 1.16 7.92
CA ALA A 58 10.87 2.39 8.66
C ALA A 58 9.76 3.43 8.45
N ALA A 59 9.32 3.63 7.21
CA ALA A 59 8.23 4.56 6.89
C ALA A 59 6.88 4.10 7.48
N GLU A 60 6.65 2.79 7.61
CA GLU A 60 5.46 2.25 8.28
C GLU A 60 5.52 2.48 9.78
N GLU A 61 6.66 2.24 10.43
CA GLU A 61 6.85 2.48 11.87
C GLU A 61 6.70 3.97 12.23
N SER A 62 7.15 4.88 11.36
CA SER A 62 6.97 6.33 11.53
C SER A 62 5.56 6.84 11.17
N GLY A 63 4.72 6.00 10.57
CA GLY A 63 3.36 6.36 10.13
C GLY A 63 3.31 7.17 8.82
N GLU A 64 4.42 7.29 8.10
CA GLU A 64 4.50 7.94 6.78
C GLU A 64 3.94 7.06 5.66
N LEU A 65 3.93 5.74 5.85
CA LEU A 65 3.43 4.76 4.89
C LEU A 65 2.35 3.87 5.50
N SER A 66 1.22 3.74 4.81
CA SER A 66 0.21 2.74 5.17
C SER A 66 0.65 1.34 4.74
N VAL A 67 0.37 0.33 5.56
CA VAL A 67 0.57 -1.11 5.26
C VAL A 67 0.01 -1.49 3.88
N HIS A 68 -1.12 -0.91 3.49
CA HIS A 68 -1.77 -1.21 2.21
C HIS A 68 -1.22 -0.43 1.02
N GLU A 69 -0.37 0.57 1.24
CA GLU A 69 0.31 1.35 0.19
C GLU A 69 1.74 0.85 -0.09
N ARG A 70 2.20 -0.17 0.64
CA ARG A 70 3.49 -0.82 0.36
C ARG A 70 3.52 -1.41 -1.04
N ILE A 71 4.68 -1.28 -1.70
CA ILE A 71 4.94 -1.93 -2.98
C ILE A 71 5.77 -3.21 -2.83
N THR A 72 6.25 -3.49 -1.62
CA THR A 72 6.85 -4.77 -1.23
C THR A 72 5.97 -5.49 -0.20
N CYS A 73 6.09 -6.80 -0.14
CA CYS A 73 5.46 -7.63 0.86
C CYS A 73 6.49 -8.05 1.91
N HIS A 74 6.36 -7.51 3.13
CA HIS A 74 7.18 -7.90 4.28
C HIS A 74 7.13 -9.41 4.56
N PHE A 75 5.92 -9.99 4.50
CA PHE A 75 5.68 -11.40 4.84
C PHE A 75 6.36 -12.37 3.88
N HIS A 76 6.21 -12.16 2.57
CA HIS A 76 6.81 -13.03 1.55
C HIS A 76 8.21 -12.59 1.11
N ARG A 77 8.67 -11.42 1.58
CA ARG A 77 9.95 -10.78 1.20
C ARG A 77 10.11 -10.67 -0.32
N ARG A 78 9.07 -10.13 -0.97
CA ARG A 78 8.91 -10.05 -2.43
C ARG A 78 8.34 -8.70 -2.85
N TRP A 79 8.38 -8.39 -4.14
CA TRP A 79 7.57 -7.30 -4.67
C TRP A 79 6.09 -7.69 -4.55
N VAL A 80 5.20 -6.77 -4.17
CA VAL A 80 3.80 -7.12 -3.86
C VAL A 80 3.10 -7.76 -5.05
N HIS A 81 3.40 -7.33 -6.28
CA HIS A 81 2.80 -7.91 -7.50
C HIS A 81 3.15 -9.41 -7.70
N GLU A 82 4.24 -9.90 -7.11
CA GLU A 82 4.67 -11.30 -7.20
C GLU A 82 3.90 -12.23 -6.25
N CYS A 83 3.23 -11.67 -5.23
CA CYS A 83 2.54 -12.47 -4.22
C CYS A 83 1.09 -12.06 -3.96
N ILE A 84 0.62 -10.93 -4.50
CA ILE A 84 -0.72 -10.37 -4.21
C ILE A 84 -1.86 -11.36 -4.42
N SER A 85 -1.73 -12.29 -5.37
CA SER A 85 -2.75 -13.31 -5.65
C SER A 85 -2.88 -14.37 -4.55
N SER A 86 -1.92 -14.43 -3.61
CA SER A 86 -1.92 -15.36 -2.47
C SER A 86 -3.14 -15.16 -1.57
N PRO A 87 -3.76 -16.25 -1.06
CA PRO A 87 -4.85 -16.19 -0.08
C PRO A 87 -4.49 -15.41 1.19
N VAL A 88 -3.20 -15.35 1.55
CA VAL A 88 -2.70 -14.58 2.71
C VAL A 88 -3.04 -13.09 2.61
N HIS A 89 -3.24 -12.56 1.40
CA HIS A 89 -3.59 -11.15 1.19
C HIS A 89 -5.10 -10.90 1.12
N VAL A 90 -5.96 -11.89 1.38
CA VAL A 90 -7.40 -11.63 1.52
C VAL A 90 -7.67 -11.04 2.90
N ILE A 91 -8.16 -9.79 2.93
CA ILE A 91 -8.52 -9.11 4.18
C ILE A 91 -9.98 -8.66 4.07
N ILE A 92 -10.88 -9.50 4.58
CA ILE A 92 -12.34 -9.31 4.47
C ILE A 92 -12.77 -7.98 5.11
N LEU A 93 -12.17 -7.63 6.26
CA LEU A 93 -12.52 -6.42 7.02
C LEU A 93 -12.29 -5.14 6.19
N THR A 94 -11.10 -4.98 5.62
CA THR A 94 -10.75 -3.82 4.79
C THR A 94 -11.28 -3.92 3.36
N GLY A 95 -11.71 -5.11 2.95
CA GLY A 95 -12.17 -5.40 1.60
C GLY A 95 -11.03 -5.65 0.60
N HIS A 96 -9.82 -5.88 1.09
CA HIS A 96 -8.66 -6.20 0.25
C HIS A 96 -8.87 -7.59 -0.37
N ARG A 97 -8.83 -7.65 -1.71
CA ARG A 97 -9.17 -8.85 -2.51
C ARG A 97 -10.53 -9.48 -2.13
N TRP A 98 -11.53 -8.65 -1.82
CA TRP A 98 -12.85 -9.13 -1.43
C TRP A 98 -13.99 -8.45 -2.19
N CYS A 99 -14.93 -9.25 -2.69
CA CYS A 99 -16.18 -8.76 -3.27
C CYS A 99 -17.27 -8.77 -2.20
N ARG A 100 -17.68 -7.59 -1.73
CA ARG A 100 -18.75 -7.46 -0.71
C ARG A 100 -20.11 -7.94 -1.21
N HIS A 101 -20.41 -7.77 -2.50
CA HIS A 101 -21.70 -8.17 -3.06
C HIS A 101 -21.86 -9.70 -3.13
N CYS A 102 -20.79 -10.42 -3.45
CA CYS A 102 -20.83 -11.88 -3.59
C CYS A 102 -20.32 -12.61 -2.34
N GLU A 103 -19.85 -11.88 -1.33
CA GLU A 103 -19.17 -12.41 -0.15
C GLU A 103 -18.12 -13.47 -0.53
N ALA A 104 -17.23 -13.09 -1.45
CA ALA A 104 -16.24 -13.99 -1.99
C ALA A 104 -14.92 -13.29 -2.31
N GLU A 105 -13.84 -14.07 -2.35
CA GLU A 105 -12.53 -13.61 -2.76
C GLU A 105 -12.55 -13.05 -4.19
N ALA A 106 -11.80 -11.97 -4.39
CA ALA A 106 -11.46 -11.45 -5.69
C ALA A 106 -10.03 -11.89 -6.06
N SER A 107 -9.90 -12.54 -7.21
CA SER A 107 -8.61 -12.90 -7.80
C SER A 107 -7.92 -11.64 -8.31
N VAL A 108 -6.59 -11.61 -8.18
CA VAL A 108 -5.75 -10.59 -8.82
C VAL A 108 -4.93 -11.29 -9.90
N ALA A 109 -4.98 -10.77 -11.11
CA ALA A 109 -4.15 -11.21 -12.23
C ALA A 109 -3.14 -10.10 -12.56
N VAL A 110 -1.87 -10.47 -12.63
CA VAL A 110 -0.76 -9.57 -12.96
C VAL A 110 -0.10 -10.08 -14.23
N ASP A 111 -0.08 -9.25 -15.25
CA ASP A 111 0.71 -9.47 -16.46
C ASP A 111 1.99 -8.62 -16.34
N GLU A 112 3.11 -9.29 -16.04
CA GLU A 112 4.40 -8.61 -15.90
C GLU A 112 5.01 -8.14 -17.22
N LEU A 113 4.57 -8.69 -18.36
CA LEU A 113 5.06 -8.30 -19.67
C LEU A 113 4.42 -6.97 -20.07
N THR A 114 3.10 -6.89 -20.06
CA THR A 114 2.38 -5.64 -20.42
C THR A 114 2.34 -4.65 -19.26
N GLY A 115 2.52 -5.12 -18.02
CA GLY A 115 2.36 -4.33 -16.80
C GLY A 115 0.90 -4.13 -16.38
N SER A 116 0.00 -4.94 -16.93
CA SER A 116 -1.44 -4.87 -16.65
C SER A 116 -1.78 -5.57 -15.34
N VAL A 117 -2.71 -5.00 -14.58
CA VAL A 117 -3.22 -5.59 -13.35
C VAL A 117 -4.73 -5.57 -13.39
N ALA A 118 -5.36 -6.70 -13.08
CA ALA A 118 -6.81 -6.83 -13.02
C ALA A 118 -7.24 -7.49 -11.72
N VAL A 119 -8.34 -7.01 -11.14
CA VAL A 119 -9.00 -7.62 -9.97
C VAL A 119 -10.38 -8.09 -10.41
N THR A 120 -10.74 -9.33 -10.08
CA THR A 120 -11.99 -9.93 -10.54
C THR A 120 -12.59 -10.83 -9.47
N CYS A 121 -13.87 -10.63 -9.15
CA CYS A 121 -14.58 -11.53 -8.24
C CYS A 121 -14.63 -12.95 -8.81
N THR A 122 -14.29 -13.94 -7.99
CA THR A 122 -14.32 -15.36 -8.37
C THR A 122 -15.74 -15.88 -8.67
N ARG A 123 -16.78 -15.23 -8.13
CA ARG A 123 -18.19 -15.56 -8.35
C ARG A 123 -18.81 -14.79 -9.51
N CYS A 124 -19.03 -13.48 -9.36
CA CYS A 124 -19.74 -12.69 -10.38
C CYS A 124 -18.88 -12.25 -11.57
N ARG A 125 -17.57 -12.53 -11.55
CA ARG A 125 -16.61 -12.13 -12.61
C ARG A 125 -16.52 -10.62 -12.89
N ARG A 126 -17.10 -9.79 -12.04
CA ARG A 126 -16.97 -8.32 -12.09
C ARG A 126 -15.79 -7.86 -11.23
N SER A 127 -15.17 -6.76 -11.63
CA SER A 127 -14.18 -6.06 -10.80
C SER A 127 -14.89 -5.33 -9.66
N PRO A 128 -14.54 -5.57 -8.37
CA PRO A 128 -15.13 -4.83 -7.27
C PRO A 128 -14.75 -3.34 -7.34
N GLY A 129 -15.72 -2.43 -7.42
CA GLY A 129 -15.49 -0.98 -7.49
C GLY A 129 -15.03 -0.31 -6.18
N THR A 130 -14.33 -1.03 -5.30
CA THR A 130 -14.02 -0.60 -3.93
C THR A 130 -12.74 0.24 -3.84
N ALA A 131 -12.58 1.00 -2.75
CA ALA A 131 -11.33 1.73 -2.48
C ALA A 131 -10.13 0.78 -2.37
N ALA A 132 -10.30 -0.36 -1.72
CA ALA A 132 -9.28 -1.41 -1.62
C ALA A 132 -8.88 -1.96 -2.99
N THR A 133 -9.81 -2.13 -3.92
CA THR A 133 -9.48 -2.58 -5.30
C THR A 133 -8.65 -1.54 -6.03
N ARG A 134 -9.02 -0.26 -5.95
CA ARG A 134 -8.22 0.83 -6.53
C ARG A 134 -6.81 0.89 -5.92
N GLN A 135 -6.70 0.63 -4.62
CA GLN A 135 -5.42 0.58 -3.92
C GLN A 135 -4.55 -0.58 -4.43
N ILE A 136 -5.09 -1.80 -4.55
CA ILE A 136 -4.39 -2.96 -5.12
C ILE A 136 -3.85 -2.63 -6.52
N LEU A 137 -4.68 -2.03 -7.38
CA LEU A 137 -4.25 -1.67 -8.73
C LEU A 137 -3.07 -0.69 -8.68
N ARG A 138 -3.17 0.39 -7.89
CA ARG A 138 -2.09 1.37 -7.75
C ARG A 138 -0.80 0.75 -7.22
N THR A 139 -0.87 0.00 -6.12
CA THR A 139 0.34 -0.57 -5.49
C THR A 139 0.98 -1.64 -6.36
N CYS A 140 0.19 -2.48 -7.04
CA CYS A 140 0.74 -3.46 -7.97
C CYS A 140 1.41 -2.79 -9.18
N HIS A 141 0.82 -1.74 -9.75
CA HIS A 141 1.47 -0.99 -10.82
C HIS A 141 2.77 -0.34 -10.36
N ALA A 142 2.78 0.32 -9.20
CA ALA A 142 3.98 0.92 -8.64
C ALA A 142 5.07 -0.14 -8.34
N SER A 143 4.67 -1.30 -7.84
CA SER A 143 5.55 -2.45 -7.60
C SER A 143 6.18 -2.99 -8.88
N LEU A 144 5.40 -3.12 -9.96
CA LEU A 144 5.90 -3.54 -11.28
C LEU A 144 6.95 -2.55 -11.81
N VAL A 145 6.69 -1.25 -11.71
CA VAL A 145 7.63 -0.21 -12.14
C VAL A 145 8.93 -0.30 -11.35
N ALA A 146 8.84 -0.30 -10.02
CA ALA A 146 10.03 -0.37 -9.15
C ALA A 146 10.84 -1.65 -9.36
N ALA A 147 10.19 -2.80 -9.53
CA ALA A 147 10.87 -4.07 -9.78
C ALA A 147 11.58 -4.09 -11.15
N ARG A 148 10.97 -3.49 -12.19
CA ARG A 148 11.61 -3.34 -13.50
C ARG A 148 12.84 -2.43 -13.42
N GLU A 149 12.76 -1.32 -12.68
CA GLU A 149 13.89 -0.44 -12.44
C GLU A 149 15.01 -1.14 -11.67
N SER A 150 14.65 -1.92 -10.64
CA SER A 150 15.59 -2.76 -9.89
C SER A 150 16.35 -3.72 -10.81
N ARG A 151 15.63 -4.49 -11.63
CA ARG A 151 16.23 -5.44 -12.58
C ARG A 151 17.13 -4.75 -13.62
N ARG A 152 16.71 -3.58 -14.13
CA ARG A 152 17.53 -2.79 -15.08
C ARG A 152 18.83 -2.34 -14.45
N ALA A 153 18.79 -1.83 -13.22
CA ALA A 153 19.98 -1.39 -12.51
C ALA A 153 20.95 -2.54 -12.21
N GLN A 154 20.43 -3.68 -11.73
CA GLN A 154 21.24 -4.89 -11.50
C GLN A 154 21.92 -5.38 -12.80
N ALA A 155 21.19 -5.36 -13.92
CA ALA A 155 21.74 -5.75 -15.20
C ALA A 155 22.81 -4.78 -15.73
N ALA A 156 22.74 -3.49 -15.37
CA ALA A 156 23.76 -2.51 -15.71
C ALA A 156 25.03 -2.72 -14.87
N GLU A 157 24.87 -2.90 -13.56
CA GLU A 157 25.96 -3.16 -12.63
C GLU A 157 26.73 -4.43 -13.00
N LYS A 158 26.03 -5.52 -13.31
CA LYS A 158 26.65 -6.78 -13.74
C LYS A 158 27.49 -6.62 -15.02
N ARG A 159 27.05 -5.78 -15.98
CA ARG A 159 27.82 -5.52 -17.21
C ARG A 159 29.11 -4.76 -16.92
N THR A 160 29.06 -3.77 -16.03
CA THR A 160 30.25 -3.01 -15.63
C THR A 160 31.27 -3.91 -14.93
N THR A 161 30.83 -4.79 -14.03
CA THR A 161 31.72 -5.71 -13.30
C THR A 161 32.31 -6.82 -14.18
N THR A 162 31.61 -7.25 -15.23
CA THR A 162 32.11 -8.30 -16.15
C THR A 162 33.08 -7.75 -17.20
N ALA A 163 33.11 -6.42 -17.39
CA ALA A 163 33.99 -5.75 -18.35
C ALA A 163 35.34 -5.31 -17.73
N ALA A 164 35.53 -5.50 -16.42
CA ALA A 164 36.75 -5.22 -15.66
C ALA A 164 37.51 -6.52 -15.37
#